data_AF-A0A7C5VEB3-F1
#
_entry.id   AF-A0A7C5VEB3-F1
#
_cell.length_a   1.000
_cell.length_b   1.000
_cell.length_c   1.000
_cell.angle_alpha   90.00
_cell.angle_beta   90.00
_cell.angle_gamma   90.00
#
_symmetry.space_group_name_H-M   'P 1'
#
loop_
_entity.id
_entity.type
_entity.pdbx_description
1 polymer ?
#
loop_
_entity_poly.entity_id
_entity_poly.type
_entity_poly.pdbx_seq_one_letter_code
_entity_poly.pdbx_strand_id
1 'polypeptide(L)'
;MSWPSFSAAAMISDVSVAMNLPLKAATIADVASDRYHRYQRQMLLPMLGQAAQQRLAEARVLLVGCGALGATIAEQLDRAGVGYLRIADRDLVELSNLQRQVLFDEQHAAQGLPKAIAASQRLEQINSTIQIDPRIVDVTPANAEELADDVELILDGTDNVSTRYLLNDVAVKLRRPWVYGACVGTEGRVMTIRPGDSPCLRCVFPTPPDGRELPTCDTSGVLGPVAAVVGALQAVEAI
;
A
#
# COMPACT_ATOMS: atom_id res chain seq x y z
N MET A 1 35.29 3.92 -21.36
CA MET A 1 34.04 4.34 -20.68
C MET A 1 32.99 3.31 -21.01
N SER A 2 32.74 2.39 -20.09
CA SER A 2 31.82 1.27 -20.24
C SER A 2 31.05 1.12 -18.93
N TRP A 3 29.73 1.20 -19.01
CA TRP A 3 28.81 0.91 -17.91
C TRP A 3 28.83 -0.60 -17.61
N PRO A 4 28.81 -1.05 -16.35
CA PRO A 4 28.71 -2.47 -16.06
C PRO A 4 27.25 -2.93 -16.23
N SER A 5 27.05 -3.87 -17.16
CA SER A 5 25.84 -4.67 -17.32
C SER A 5 25.75 -5.74 -16.23
N PHE A 6 24.60 -5.86 -15.55
CA PHE A 6 24.30 -6.99 -14.67
C PHE A 6 23.59 -8.10 -15.44
N SER A 7 24.15 -9.31 -15.42
CA SER A 7 23.51 -10.55 -15.86
C SER A 7 22.96 -11.30 -14.64
N ALA A 8 21.71 -11.76 -14.71
CA ALA A 8 20.99 -12.42 -13.62
C ALA A 8 21.48 -13.86 -13.30
N ALA A 9 22.70 -14.23 -13.69
CA ALA A 9 23.20 -15.61 -13.61
C ALA A 9 24.39 -15.83 -12.64
N ALA A 10 24.73 -14.87 -11.78
CA ALA A 10 25.92 -14.96 -10.91
C ALA A 10 25.66 -14.86 -9.39
N MET A 11 24.48 -15.25 -8.90
CA MET A 11 24.17 -15.26 -7.45
C MET A 11 23.72 -16.63 -6.94
N ILE A 12 24.42 -17.71 -7.33
CA ILE A 12 24.27 -19.03 -6.68
C ILE A 12 25.64 -19.70 -6.55
N SER A 13 26.50 -19.16 -5.70
CA SER A 13 27.62 -19.91 -5.09
C SER A 13 28.23 -19.08 -3.97
N ASP A 14 27.78 -19.33 -2.73
CA ASP A 14 28.49 -19.13 -1.45
C ASP A 14 27.50 -18.79 -0.34
N VAL A 15 26.65 -19.76 0.00
CA VAL A 15 25.94 -19.76 1.28
C VAL A 15 26.44 -20.95 2.08
N SER A 16 27.67 -20.82 2.59
CA SER A 16 28.25 -21.72 3.57
C SER A 16 29.12 -20.92 4.54
N VAL A 17 28.49 -20.00 5.26
CA VAL A 17 29.07 -19.44 6.49
C VAL A 17 28.04 -19.51 7.62
N ALA A 18 28.39 -20.37 8.57
CA ALA A 18 27.85 -20.62 9.91
C ALA A 18 26.84 -19.61 10.49
N MET A 19 25.65 -20.12 10.86
CA MET A 19 24.83 -19.58 11.94
C MET A 19 24.51 -20.71 12.95
N ASN A 20 25.42 -20.91 13.91
CA ASN A 20 25.12 -21.65 15.13
C ASN A 20 24.95 -20.64 16.28
N LEU A 21 23.76 -20.05 16.35
CA LEU A 21 23.24 -19.41 17.55
C LEU A 21 21.95 -20.16 17.90
N PRO A 22 21.77 -20.65 19.13
CA PRO A 22 20.51 -21.27 19.52
C PRO A 22 19.47 -20.15 19.67
N LEU A 23 18.80 -19.81 18.57
CA LEU A 23 17.57 -19.03 18.62
C LEU A 23 16.50 -19.94 19.23
N LYS A 24 16.22 -19.76 20.52
CA LYS A 24 14.93 -20.22 21.07
C LYS A 24 13.85 -19.48 20.29
N ALA A 25 13.17 -20.17 19.38
CA ALA A 25 11.95 -19.65 18.78
C ALA A 25 10.94 -19.44 19.90
N ALA A 26 10.53 -18.20 20.14
CA ALA A 26 9.41 -17.91 21.02
C ALA A 26 8.18 -18.66 20.51
N THR A 27 7.45 -19.34 21.39
CA THR A 27 6.22 -20.02 20.99
C THR A 27 5.14 -18.97 20.71
N ILE A 28 4.14 -19.28 19.86
CA ILE A 28 3.00 -18.37 19.59
C ILE A 28 2.32 -17.91 20.89
N ALA A 29 2.35 -18.76 21.94
CA ALA A 29 1.84 -18.44 23.26
C ALA A 29 2.69 -17.42 24.04
N ASP A 30 4.01 -17.41 23.86
CA ASP A 30 4.89 -16.42 24.50
C ASP A 30 4.74 -15.03 23.84
N VAL A 31 4.58 -15.01 22.52
CA VAL A 31 4.28 -13.81 21.70
C VAL A 31 2.97 -13.14 22.12
N ALA A 32 1.99 -13.92 22.60
CA ALA A 32 0.67 -13.41 22.96
C ALA A 32 0.67 -12.50 24.22
N SER A 33 1.73 -12.51 25.04
CA SER A 33 1.81 -11.69 26.26
C SER A 33 2.37 -10.29 26.05
N ASP A 34 3.14 -10.08 24.97
CA ASP A 34 3.68 -8.77 24.56
C ASP A 34 3.00 -8.33 23.27
N ARG A 35 2.11 -7.34 23.39
CA ARG A 35 1.34 -6.72 22.30
C ARG A 35 2.21 -6.37 21.07
N TYR A 36 3.50 -6.09 21.27
CA TYR A 36 4.40 -5.64 20.21
C TYR A 36 5.50 -6.63 19.82
N HIS A 37 5.50 -7.85 20.37
CA HIS A 37 6.52 -8.85 20.03
C HIS A 37 6.60 -9.13 18.52
N ARG A 38 5.46 -9.10 17.81
CA ARG A 38 5.38 -9.20 16.34
C ARG A 38 6.29 -8.19 15.62
N TYR A 39 6.44 -6.99 16.19
CA TYR A 39 7.16 -5.86 15.59
C TYR A 39 8.57 -5.68 16.15
N GLN A 40 9.08 -6.62 16.94
CA GLN A 40 10.38 -6.49 17.60
C GLN A 40 11.50 -6.11 16.61
N ARG A 41 11.51 -6.68 15.40
CA ARG A 41 12.54 -6.40 14.38
C ARG A 41 12.49 -4.97 13.85
N GLN A 42 11.30 -4.42 13.58
CA GLN A 42 11.19 -3.03 13.11
C GLN A 42 11.42 -2.04 14.25
N MET A 43 11.06 -2.39 15.48
CA MET A 43 11.33 -1.57 16.67
C MET A 43 12.83 -1.44 17.00
N LEU A 44 13.70 -2.30 16.46
CA LEU A 44 15.16 -2.13 16.56
C LEU A 44 15.67 -0.95 15.74
N LEU A 45 14.89 -0.45 14.76
CA LEU A 45 15.28 0.69 13.95
C LEU A 45 15.24 1.97 14.81
N PRO A 46 16.31 2.81 14.82
CA PRO A 46 16.40 3.99 15.69
C PRO A 46 15.23 4.98 15.56
N MET A 47 14.63 5.08 14.37
CA MET A 47 13.51 6.00 14.10
C MET A 47 12.14 5.44 14.49
N LEU A 48 12.00 4.12 14.66
CA LEU A 48 10.72 3.51 15.04
C LEU A 48 10.63 3.30 16.55
N GLY A 49 11.47 2.44 17.12
CA GLY A 49 11.40 2.13 18.55
C GLY A 49 9.99 1.74 19.03
N GLN A 50 9.79 1.70 20.34
CA GLN A 50 8.47 1.38 20.92
C GLN A 50 7.47 2.53 20.74
N ALA A 51 7.93 3.78 20.86
CA ALA A 51 7.05 4.95 20.79
C ALA A 51 6.45 5.14 19.39
N ALA A 52 7.22 4.98 18.30
CA ALA A 52 6.62 5.07 16.96
C ALA A 52 5.78 3.83 16.64
N GLN A 53 6.13 2.64 17.15
CA GLN A 53 5.25 1.47 17.00
C GLN A 53 3.88 1.70 17.64
N GLN A 54 3.85 2.34 18.81
CA GLN A 54 2.60 2.73 19.45
C GLN A 54 1.82 3.72 18.58
N ARG A 55 2.49 4.73 17.99
CA ARG A 55 1.86 5.67 17.06
C ARG A 55 1.28 4.96 15.83
N LEU A 56 2.02 4.00 15.23
CA LEU A 56 1.50 3.18 14.13
C LEU A 56 0.24 2.43 14.57
N ALA A 57 0.26 1.81 15.75
CA ALA A 57 -0.88 1.05 16.29
C ALA A 57 -2.10 1.91 16.65
N GLU A 58 -1.95 3.24 16.74
CA GLU A 58 -3.02 4.21 16.94
C GLU A 58 -3.44 4.89 15.62
N ALA A 59 -2.62 4.76 14.57
CA ALA A 59 -2.80 5.46 13.31
C ALA A 59 -4.01 4.95 12.52
N ARG A 60 -4.68 5.89 11.84
CA ARG A 60 -5.84 5.62 10.97
C ARG A 60 -5.53 6.03 9.53
N VAL A 61 -5.55 5.08 8.61
CA VAL A 61 -5.18 5.29 7.21
C VAL A 61 -6.34 4.96 6.27
N LEU A 62 -6.56 5.82 5.27
CA LEU A 62 -7.44 5.55 4.13
C LEU A 62 -6.60 5.10 2.93
N LEU A 63 -6.87 3.91 2.40
CA LEU A 63 -6.40 3.44 1.11
C LEU A 63 -7.54 3.51 0.09
N VAL A 64 -7.35 4.26 -0.99
CA VAL A 64 -8.31 4.35 -2.09
C VAL A 64 -7.78 3.55 -3.28
N GLY A 65 -8.53 2.50 -3.66
CA GLY A 65 -8.09 1.50 -4.63
C GLY A 65 -7.25 0.39 -3.97
N CYS A 66 -7.68 -0.84 -4.14
CA CYS A 66 -7.06 -2.08 -3.69
C CYS A 66 -6.66 -2.97 -4.89
N GLY A 67 -6.21 -2.32 -5.97
CA GLY A 67 -5.62 -2.98 -7.14
C GLY A 67 -4.16 -3.39 -6.89
N ALA A 68 -3.31 -3.29 -7.91
CA ALA A 68 -1.92 -3.75 -7.83
C ALA A 68 -1.09 -2.99 -6.77
N LEU A 69 -1.16 -1.65 -6.80
CA LEU A 69 -0.52 -0.79 -5.80
C LEU A 69 -1.14 -0.99 -4.42
N GLY A 70 -2.48 -0.86 -4.35
CA GLY A 70 -3.23 -0.92 -3.10
C GLY A 70 -3.06 -2.24 -2.35
N ALA A 71 -3.05 -3.38 -3.05
CA ALA A 71 -2.82 -4.68 -2.43
C ALA A 71 -1.45 -4.76 -1.74
N THR A 72 -0.39 -4.27 -2.39
CA THR A 72 0.94 -4.21 -1.77
C THR A 72 0.98 -3.23 -0.60
N ILE A 73 0.40 -2.03 -0.75
CA ILE A 73 0.35 -1.02 0.32
C ILE A 73 -0.34 -1.60 1.55
N ALA A 74 -1.54 -2.14 1.39
CA ALA A 74 -2.34 -2.69 2.47
C ALA A 74 -1.61 -3.81 3.21
N GLU A 75 -0.98 -4.73 2.49
CA GLU A 75 -0.19 -5.80 3.11
C GLU A 75 1.01 -5.26 3.92
N GLN A 76 1.72 -4.27 3.39
CA GLN A 76 2.87 -3.69 4.10
C GLN A 76 2.44 -2.95 5.38
N LEU A 77 1.37 -2.15 5.32
CA LEU A 77 0.85 -1.46 6.49
C LEU A 77 0.29 -2.43 7.55
N ASP A 78 -0.40 -3.48 7.10
CA ASP A 78 -0.90 -4.52 7.98
C ASP A 78 0.24 -5.23 8.73
N ARG A 79 1.30 -5.59 8.00
CA ARG A 79 2.49 -6.21 8.60
C ARG A 79 3.27 -5.25 9.51
N ALA A 80 3.24 -3.95 9.22
CA ALA A 80 3.91 -2.92 10.03
C ALA A 80 3.14 -2.56 11.32
N GLY A 81 1.88 -2.97 11.45
CA GLY A 81 1.10 -2.71 12.66
C GLY A 81 0.35 -1.38 12.66
N VAL A 82 -0.07 -0.88 11.49
CA VAL A 82 -0.98 0.27 11.42
C VAL A 82 -2.32 -0.10 12.06
N GLY A 83 -2.77 0.65 13.07
CA GLY A 83 -3.89 0.26 13.92
C GLY A 83 -5.23 0.14 13.20
N TYR A 84 -5.45 0.99 12.19
CA TYR A 84 -6.70 1.03 11.43
C TYR A 84 -6.44 1.32 9.96
N LEU A 85 -7.00 0.47 9.08
CA LEU A 85 -6.91 0.62 7.64
C LEU A 85 -8.31 0.56 7.00
N ARG A 86 -8.77 1.71 6.49
CA ARG A 86 -9.97 1.78 5.65
C ARG A 86 -9.58 1.53 4.20
N ILE A 87 -10.24 0.58 3.54
CA ILE A 87 -9.99 0.22 2.14
C ILE A 87 -11.24 0.55 1.33
N ALA A 88 -11.16 1.57 0.47
CA ALA A 88 -12.24 1.96 -0.42
C ALA A 88 -11.96 1.44 -1.84
N ASP A 89 -12.72 0.45 -2.28
CA ASP A 89 -12.65 -0.11 -3.63
C ASP A 89 -14.00 -0.72 -4.03
N ARG A 90 -14.47 -0.41 -5.24
CA ARG A 90 -15.76 -0.89 -5.77
C ARG A 90 -15.66 -2.16 -6.61
N ASP A 91 -14.47 -2.49 -7.08
CA ASP A 91 -14.28 -3.53 -8.08
C ASP A 91 -14.36 -4.93 -7.45
N LEU A 92 -14.53 -5.92 -8.32
CA LEU A 92 -14.48 -7.33 -7.97
C LEU A 92 -13.08 -7.89 -8.28
N VAL A 93 -12.73 -8.99 -7.62
CA VAL A 93 -11.53 -9.74 -7.96
C VAL A 93 -11.75 -10.49 -9.28
N GLU A 94 -10.78 -10.37 -10.20
CA GLU A 94 -10.80 -11.02 -11.51
C GLU A 94 -9.53 -11.84 -11.74
N LEU A 95 -9.65 -12.94 -12.51
CA LEU A 95 -8.51 -13.80 -12.84
C LEU A 95 -7.37 -13.04 -13.55
N SER A 96 -7.72 -12.13 -14.47
CA SER A 96 -6.79 -11.28 -15.23
C SER A 96 -5.95 -10.36 -14.35
N ASN A 97 -6.41 -10.12 -13.12
CA ASN A 97 -5.81 -9.18 -12.18
C ASN A 97 -4.81 -9.87 -11.24
N LEU A 98 -4.89 -11.20 -11.07
CA LEU A 98 -4.08 -11.96 -10.12
C LEU A 98 -2.57 -11.92 -10.40
N GLN A 99 -2.16 -11.68 -11.64
CA GLN A 99 -0.73 -11.56 -12.00
C GLN A 99 0.01 -10.42 -11.26
N ARG A 100 -0.74 -9.45 -10.70
CA ARG A 100 -0.18 -8.26 -10.04
C ARG A 100 -0.83 -7.87 -8.71
N GLN A 101 -1.96 -8.49 -8.32
CA GLN A 101 -2.71 -8.13 -7.11
C GLN A 101 -2.47 -9.16 -6.02
N VAL A 102 -1.45 -8.93 -5.20
CA VAL A 102 -0.84 -9.92 -4.29
C VAL A 102 -1.73 -10.41 -3.14
N LEU A 103 -2.82 -9.70 -2.83
CA LEU A 103 -3.75 -10.08 -1.76
C LEU A 103 -4.78 -11.12 -2.19
N PHE A 104 -4.98 -11.32 -3.49
CA PHE A 104 -6.09 -12.12 -4.01
C PHE A 104 -5.59 -13.44 -4.62
N ASP A 105 -6.52 -14.39 -4.77
CA ASP A 105 -6.25 -15.72 -5.31
C ASP A 105 -7.38 -16.16 -6.26
N GLU A 106 -7.22 -17.35 -6.85
CA GLU A 106 -8.20 -17.90 -7.80
C GLU A 106 -9.56 -18.17 -7.16
N GLN A 107 -9.62 -18.45 -5.85
CA GLN A 107 -10.89 -18.68 -5.16
C GLN A 107 -11.66 -17.36 -5.01
N HIS A 108 -10.99 -16.28 -4.61
CA HIS A 108 -11.59 -14.95 -4.57
C HIS A 108 -12.12 -14.53 -5.96
N ALA A 109 -11.35 -14.82 -7.02
CA ALA A 109 -11.74 -14.52 -8.40
C ALA A 109 -12.94 -15.37 -8.86
N ALA A 110 -12.96 -16.67 -8.59
CA ALA A 110 -14.06 -17.56 -8.96
C ALA A 110 -15.38 -17.18 -8.27
N GLN A 111 -15.30 -16.62 -7.07
CA GLN A 111 -16.45 -16.11 -6.32
C GLN A 111 -16.87 -14.69 -6.73
N GLY A 112 -16.03 -13.96 -7.45
CA GLY A 112 -16.25 -12.56 -7.80
C GLY A 112 -16.38 -11.67 -6.57
N LEU A 113 -15.56 -11.90 -5.53
CA LEU A 113 -15.65 -11.11 -4.30
C LEU A 113 -15.28 -9.64 -4.54
N PRO A 114 -15.95 -8.68 -3.87
CA PRO A 114 -15.48 -7.30 -3.84
C PRO A 114 -14.05 -7.21 -3.28
N LYS A 115 -13.17 -6.46 -3.95
CA LYS A 115 -11.74 -6.33 -3.59
C LYS A 115 -11.55 -5.89 -2.15
N ALA A 116 -12.33 -4.90 -1.69
CA ALA A 116 -12.27 -4.43 -0.31
C ALA A 116 -12.52 -5.55 0.72
N ILE A 117 -13.48 -6.45 0.43
CA ILE A 117 -13.84 -7.56 1.32
C ILE A 117 -12.78 -8.66 1.28
N ALA A 118 -12.33 -9.05 0.08
CA ALA A 118 -11.27 -10.05 -0.07
C ALA A 118 -9.96 -9.58 0.61
N ALA A 119 -9.64 -8.29 0.50
CA ALA A 119 -8.50 -7.69 1.19
C ALA A 119 -8.66 -7.78 2.72
N SER A 120 -9.82 -7.41 3.27
CA SER A 120 -10.10 -7.54 4.72
C SER A 120 -9.87 -8.96 5.22
N GLN A 121 -10.48 -9.94 4.54
CA GLN A 121 -10.35 -11.36 4.90
C GLN A 121 -8.89 -11.82 4.89
N ARG A 122 -8.09 -11.35 3.91
CA ARG A 122 -6.68 -11.72 3.81
C ARG A 122 -5.83 -11.06 4.88
N LEU A 123 -6.02 -9.77 5.12
CA LEU A 123 -5.24 -8.97 6.07
C LEU A 123 -5.51 -9.41 7.51
N GLU A 124 -6.77 -9.69 7.86
CA GLU A 124 -7.13 -10.22 9.20
C GLU A 124 -6.45 -11.57 9.51
N GLN A 125 -6.17 -12.39 8.50
CA GLN A 125 -5.38 -13.61 8.66
C GLN A 125 -3.88 -13.34 8.86
N ILE A 126 -3.38 -12.22 8.34
CA ILE A 126 -1.98 -11.81 8.49
C ILE A 126 -1.79 -11.18 9.87
N ASN A 127 -2.61 -10.19 10.23
CA ASN A 127 -2.49 -9.46 11.49
C ASN A 127 -3.85 -9.11 12.12
N SER A 128 -4.35 -10.01 12.96
CA SER A 128 -5.61 -9.84 13.70
C SER A 128 -5.61 -8.71 14.75
N THR A 129 -4.50 -8.00 14.95
CA THR A 129 -4.44 -6.85 15.88
C THR A 129 -4.87 -5.54 15.23
N ILE A 130 -5.06 -5.54 13.91
CA ILE A 130 -5.42 -4.36 13.13
C ILE A 130 -6.92 -4.37 12.84
N GLN A 131 -7.54 -3.18 12.89
CA GLN A 131 -8.92 -3.00 12.48
C GLN A 131 -8.98 -2.65 10.98
N ILE A 132 -9.53 -3.55 10.17
CA ILE A 132 -9.80 -3.29 8.75
C ILE A 132 -11.24 -2.78 8.59
N ASP A 133 -11.43 -1.69 7.82
CA ASP A 133 -12.74 -1.15 7.45
C ASP A 133 -12.92 -1.23 5.92
N PRO A 134 -13.46 -2.35 5.40
CA PRO A 134 -13.68 -2.50 3.97
C PRO A 134 -14.92 -1.74 3.50
N ARG A 135 -14.73 -0.83 2.54
CA ARG A 135 -15.79 -0.02 1.93
C ARG A 135 -15.93 -0.36 0.44
N ILE A 136 -17.01 -1.05 0.09
CA ILE A 136 -17.36 -1.35 -1.31
C ILE A 136 -18.00 -0.11 -1.94
N VAL A 137 -17.17 0.86 -2.32
CA VAL A 137 -17.64 2.16 -2.80
C VAL A 137 -16.75 2.69 -3.93
N ASP A 138 -17.36 3.38 -4.89
CA ASP A 138 -16.63 4.25 -5.80
C ASP A 138 -16.27 5.54 -5.06
N VAL A 139 -15.03 6.00 -5.17
CA VAL A 139 -14.64 7.26 -4.54
C VAL A 139 -14.97 8.41 -5.49
N THR A 140 -15.90 9.25 -5.05
CA THR A 140 -16.49 10.34 -5.82
C THR A 140 -16.47 11.64 -5.01
N PRO A 141 -16.70 12.80 -5.64
CA PRO A 141 -16.78 14.07 -4.91
C PRO A 141 -17.85 14.08 -3.79
N ALA A 142 -18.87 13.22 -3.88
CA ALA A 142 -19.95 13.15 -2.91
C ALA A 142 -19.57 12.44 -1.60
N ASN A 143 -18.55 11.57 -1.60
CA ASN A 143 -18.18 10.75 -0.44
C ASN A 143 -16.70 10.84 -0.03
N ALA A 144 -15.82 11.41 -0.87
CA ALA A 144 -14.39 11.39 -0.61
C ALA A 144 -13.98 12.13 0.67
N GLU A 145 -14.67 13.22 1.02
CA GLU A 145 -14.42 13.95 2.28
C GLU A 145 -14.87 13.13 3.49
N GLU A 146 -16.05 12.50 3.44
CA GLU A 146 -16.54 11.62 4.52
C GLU A 146 -15.59 10.45 4.76
N LEU A 147 -15.09 9.83 3.69
CA LEU A 147 -14.12 8.73 3.77
C LEU A 147 -12.79 9.16 4.39
N ALA A 148 -12.45 10.46 4.34
CA ALA A 148 -11.17 11.01 4.79
C ALA A 148 -11.24 11.79 6.11
N ASP A 149 -12.43 11.96 6.71
CA ASP A 149 -12.64 12.85 7.85
C ASP A 149 -11.92 12.37 9.13
N ASP A 150 -12.05 11.07 9.42
CA ASP A 150 -11.55 10.41 10.64
C ASP A 150 -10.25 9.63 10.43
N VAL A 151 -9.49 9.93 9.37
CA VAL A 151 -8.17 9.35 9.10
C VAL A 151 -7.07 10.41 9.12
N GLU A 152 -5.83 9.98 9.32
CA GLU A 152 -4.67 10.86 9.42
C GLU A 152 -3.86 10.91 8.11
N LEU A 153 -3.99 9.88 7.26
CA LEU A 153 -3.23 9.70 6.03
C LEU A 153 -4.11 9.11 4.93
N ILE A 154 -3.93 9.59 3.70
CA ILE A 154 -4.56 9.05 2.50
C ILE A 154 -3.49 8.39 1.62
N LEU A 155 -3.80 7.23 1.04
CA LEU A 155 -2.94 6.51 0.11
C LEU A 155 -3.67 6.26 -1.21
N ASP A 156 -2.97 6.54 -2.31
CA ASP A 156 -3.48 6.31 -3.66
C ASP A 156 -3.05 4.95 -4.20
N GLY A 157 -3.98 4.00 -4.21
CA GLY A 157 -3.86 2.73 -4.92
C GLY A 157 -4.63 2.71 -6.24
N THR A 158 -5.05 3.88 -6.76
CA THR A 158 -5.89 4.00 -7.95
C THR A 158 -5.07 4.04 -9.24
N ASP A 159 -5.69 3.66 -10.34
CA ASP A 159 -5.20 3.85 -11.70
C ASP A 159 -5.96 4.93 -12.46
N ASN A 160 -6.87 5.65 -11.78
CA ASN A 160 -7.74 6.65 -12.37
C ASN A 160 -7.24 8.08 -12.12
N VAL A 161 -6.99 8.80 -13.21
CA VAL A 161 -6.54 10.20 -13.19
C VAL A 161 -7.55 11.12 -12.50
N SER A 162 -8.85 11.02 -12.76
CA SER A 162 -9.83 11.91 -12.14
C SER A 162 -9.89 11.70 -10.62
N THR A 163 -9.83 10.45 -10.17
CA THR A 163 -9.76 10.13 -8.74
C THR A 163 -8.50 10.69 -8.09
N ARG A 164 -7.34 10.64 -8.75
CA ARG A 164 -6.10 11.26 -8.24
C ARG A 164 -6.22 12.76 -7.99
N TYR A 165 -6.85 13.50 -8.91
CA TYR A 165 -7.08 14.94 -8.71
C TYR A 165 -8.12 15.20 -7.61
N LEU A 166 -9.14 14.35 -7.48
CA LEU A 166 -10.08 14.42 -6.37
C LEU A 166 -9.38 14.19 -5.02
N LEU A 167 -8.56 13.13 -4.90
CA LEU A 167 -7.81 12.84 -3.68
C LEU A 167 -6.86 13.97 -3.32
N ASN A 168 -6.18 14.57 -4.30
CA ASN A 168 -5.39 15.77 -4.10
C ASN A 168 -6.21 16.90 -3.47
N ASP A 169 -7.39 17.18 -4.02
CA ASP A 169 -8.20 18.31 -3.59
C ASP A 169 -8.76 18.08 -2.18
N VAL A 170 -9.20 16.86 -1.89
CA VAL A 170 -9.63 16.44 -0.54
C VAL A 170 -8.48 16.52 0.46
N ALA A 171 -7.31 15.97 0.11
CA ALA A 171 -6.12 16.01 0.96
C ALA A 171 -5.71 17.45 1.32
N VAL A 172 -5.67 18.34 0.32
CA VAL A 172 -5.38 19.77 0.53
C VAL A 172 -6.46 20.43 1.39
N LYS A 173 -7.74 20.20 1.09
CA LYS A 173 -8.86 20.80 1.82
C LYS A 173 -8.90 20.40 3.29
N LEU A 174 -8.71 19.11 3.58
CA LEU A 174 -8.74 18.54 4.93
C LEU A 174 -7.38 18.60 5.63
N ARG A 175 -6.35 19.13 4.97
CA ARG A 175 -4.95 19.12 5.43
C ARG A 175 -4.45 17.74 5.84
N ARG A 176 -4.85 16.71 5.09
CA ARG A 176 -4.37 15.33 5.27
C ARG A 176 -3.17 15.08 4.37
N PRO A 177 -2.04 14.57 4.89
CA PRO A 177 -1.00 14.02 4.04
C PRO A 177 -1.58 12.97 3.08
N TRP A 178 -1.03 12.95 1.87
CA TRP A 178 -1.44 12.02 0.82
C TRP A 178 -0.21 11.49 0.10
N VAL A 179 -0.09 10.17 -0.03
CA VAL A 179 0.97 9.55 -0.82
C VAL A 179 0.40 9.10 -2.17
N TYR A 180 0.73 9.87 -3.20
CA TYR A 180 0.41 9.58 -4.59
C TYR A 180 1.25 8.41 -5.12
N GLY A 181 0.61 7.54 -5.89
CA GLY A 181 1.23 6.39 -6.52
C GLY A 181 0.71 6.15 -7.93
N ALA A 182 1.61 5.85 -8.86
CA ALA A 182 1.22 5.48 -10.21
C ALA A 182 2.23 4.53 -10.84
N CYS A 183 1.75 3.60 -11.67
CA CYS A 183 2.60 2.76 -12.51
C CYS A 183 1.92 2.45 -13.84
N VAL A 184 2.70 2.31 -14.90
CA VAL A 184 2.25 1.86 -16.22
C VAL A 184 3.43 1.23 -16.96
N GLY A 185 3.19 0.12 -17.67
CA GLY A 185 4.24 -0.65 -18.33
C GLY A 185 5.32 -1.07 -17.33
N THR A 186 6.51 -0.48 -17.46
CA THR A 186 7.66 -0.71 -16.58
C THR A 186 8.07 0.54 -15.77
N GLU A 187 7.26 1.59 -15.78
CA GLU A 187 7.52 2.85 -15.08
C GLU A 187 6.64 3.00 -13.84
N GLY A 188 7.20 3.64 -12.81
CA GLY A 188 6.55 3.88 -11.53
C GLY A 188 6.85 5.28 -11.00
N ARG A 189 5.92 5.88 -10.27
CA ARG A 189 6.02 7.21 -9.66
C ARG A 189 5.42 7.18 -8.26
N VAL A 190 6.09 7.86 -7.32
CA VAL A 190 5.61 8.11 -5.97
C VAL A 190 5.84 9.58 -5.64
N MET A 191 4.88 10.21 -4.98
CA MET A 191 5.03 11.58 -4.47
C MET A 191 4.29 11.73 -3.16
N THR A 192 5.00 12.19 -2.13
CA THR A 192 4.41 12.50 -0.83
C THR A 192 3.98 13.96 -0.78
N ILE A 193 2.69 14.18 -0.56
CA ILE A 193 2.07 15.51 -0.48
C ILE A 193 1.71 15.78 0.97
N ARG A 194 2.31 16.81 1.55
CA ARG A 194 2.03 17.33 2.89
C ARG A 194 1.43 18.73 2.77
N PRO A 195 0.09 18.87 2.89
CA PRO A 195 -0.57 20.17 2.71
C PRO A 195 0.00 21.27 3.61
N GLY A 196 0.55 22.32 2.99
CA GLY A 196 1.22 23.43 3.66
C GLY A 196 2.75 23.35 3.67
N ASP A 197 3.31 22.15 3.49
CA ASP A 197 4.77 21.91 3.56
C ASP A 197 5.39 21.48 2.22
N SER A 198 4.60 20.95 1.29
CA SER A 198 5.06 20.53 -0.03
C SER A 198 4.12 21.00 -1.16
N PRO A 199 4.58 21.04 -2.42
CA PRO A 199 3.69 21.18 -3.57
C PRO A 199 2.65 20.06 -3.59
N CYS A 200 1.42 20.38 -4.00
CA CYS A 200 0.38 19.39 -4.25
C CYS A 200 0.44 18.90 -5.72
N LEU A 201 -0.37 17.91 -6.09
CA LEU A 201 -0.41 17.40 -7.46
C LEU A 201 -0.72 18.52 -8.46
N ARG A 202 -1.66 19.41 -8.13
CA ARG A 202 -2.00 20.58 -8.96
C ARG A 202 -0.87 21.63 -9.03
N CYS A 203 0.06 21.66 -8.07
CA CYS A 203 1.23 22.54 -8.18
C CYS A 203 2.21 22.03 -9.24
N VAL A 204 2.31 20.70 -9.41
CA VAL A 204 3.22 20.07 -10.38
C VAL A 204 2.55 19.90 -11.75
N PHE A 205 1.28 19.51 -11.74
CA PHE A 205 0.43 19.28 -12.92
C PHE A 205 -0.88 20.08 -12.76
N PRO A 206 -0.90 21.36 -13.17
CA PRO A 206 -2.01 22.27 -12.88
C PRO A 206 -3.37 21.81 -13.41
N THR A 207 -3.37 21.20 -14.59
CA THR A 207 -4.59 20.79 -15.29
C THR A 207 -4.57 19.29 -15.49
N PRO A 208 -5.65 18.57 -15.13
CA PRO A 208 -5.77 17.16 -15.48
C PRO A 208 -5.68 17.02 -17.00
N PRO A 209 -4.98 15.98 -17.50
CA PRO A 209 -4.85 15.75 -18.93
C PRO A 209 -6.23 15.66 -19.59
N ASP A 210 -6.36 16.32 -20.73
CA ASP A 210 -7.60 16.58 -21.43
C ASP A 210 -8.12 15.30 -22.12
N GLY A 211 -8.86 14.48 -21.37
CA GLY A 211 -9.80 13.45 -21.83
C GLY A 211 -9.28 12.34 -22.75
N ARG A 212 -8.09 12.49 -23.34
CA ARG A 212 -7.35 11.45 -24.02
C ARG A 212 -6.97 10.44 -22.96
N GLU A 213 -7.34 9.18 -23.18
CA GLU A 213 -6.94 8.08 -22.33
C GLU A 213 -5.42 8.11 -22.21
N LEU A 214 -4.95 8.51 -21.03
CA LEU A 214 -3.57 8.25 -20.67
C LEU A 214 -3.38 6.73 -20.65
N PRO A 215 -2.20 6.23 -21.04
CA PRO A 215 -1.83 4.84 -20.86
C PRO A 215 -2.24 4.34 -19.47
N THR A 216 -3.16 3.37 -19.41
CA THR A 216 -3.54 2.67 -18.19
C THR A 216 -2.89 1.30 -18.14
N CYS A 217 -3.00 0.64 -16.99
CA CYS A 217 -2.59 -0.76 -16.86
C CYS A 217 -3.31 -1.67 -17.85
N ASP A 218 -4.56 -1.34 -18.21
CA ASP A 218 -5.38 -2.16 -19.10
C ASP A 218 -5.08 -1.88 -20.58
N THR A 219 -4.72 -0.64 -20.95
CA THR A 219 -4.41 -0.30 -22.35
C THR A 219 -2.95 -0.56 -22.72
N SER A 220 -2.03 -0.38 -21.77
CA SER A 220 -0.58 -0.43 -22.04
C SER A 220 0.14 -1.55 -21.29
N GLY A 221 -0.59 -2.31 -20.47
CA GLY A 221 -0.03 -3.34 -19.62
C GLY A 221 0.69 -2.76 -18.39
N VAL A 222 0.99 -3.63 -17.45
CA VAL A 222 1.80 -3.31 -16.28
C VAL A 222 2.53 -4.54 -15.80
N LEU A 223 3.81 -4.38 -15.51
CA LEU A 223 4.64 -5.43 -14.91
C LEU A 223 4.38 -5.48 -13.40
N GLY A 224 3.83 -6.59 -12.89
CA GLY A 224 3.45 -6.76 -11.48
C GLY A 224 4.54 -6.30 -10.47
N PRO A 225 5.81 -6.71 -10.63
CA PRO A 225 6.91 -6.21 -9.79
C PRO A 225 7.07 -4.69 -9.73
N VAL A 226 6.76 -3.95 -10.81
CA VAL A 226 6.84 -2.48 -10.81
C VAL A 226 5.75 -1.91 -9.91
N ALA A 227 4.53 -2.43 -9.99
CA ALA A 227 3.46 -2.05 -9.07
C ALA A 227 3.84 -2.37 -7.61
N ALA A 228 4.43 -3.55 -7.36
CA ALA A 228 4.87 -3.92 -6.02
C ALA A 228 5.96 -2.98 -5.47
N VAL A 229 6.94 -2.57 -6.29
CA VAL A 229 7.97 -1.60 -5.89
C VAL A 229 7.36 -0.24 -5.56
N VAL A 230 6.46 0.26 -6.40
CA VAL A 230 5.78 1.55 -6.17
C VAL A 230 4.92 1.48 -4.89
N GLY A 231 4.13 0.42 -4.72
CA GLY A 231 3.32 0.22 -3.50
C GLY A 231 4.18 0.10 -2.24
N ALA A 232 5.32 -0.59 -2.31
CA ALA A 232 6.26 -0.67 -1.18
C ALA A 232 6.87 0.70 -0.85
N LEU A 233 7.23 1.50 -1.85
CA LEU A 233 7.70 2.87 -1.64
C LEU A 233 6.62 3.76 -1.02
N GLN A 234 5.35 3.62 -1.44
CA GLN A 234 4.24 4.33 -0.81
C GLN A 234 4.07 3.93 0.67
N ALA A 235 4.21 2.64 0.99
CA ALA A 235 4.16 2.18 2.37
C ALA A 235 5.33 2.71 3.21
N VAL A 236 6.54 2.84 2.63
CA VAL A 236 7.68 3.47 3.30
C VAL A 236 7.40 4.94 3.61
N GLU A 237 6.82 5.69 2.68
CA GLU A 237 6.47 7.10 2.92
C GLU A 237 5.32 7.29 3.92
N ALA A 238 4.48 6.26 4.09
CA ALA A 238 3.37 6.25 5.03
C ALA A 238 3.80 6.00 6.49
N ILE A 239 4.85 5.20 6.70
CA ILE A 239 5.36 4.73 8.00
C ILE A 239 6.35 5.74 8.59
#